data_AF-A0A972SSX1-F1
#
_entry.id   AF-A0A972SSX1-F1
#
_cell.length_a   1.000
_cell.length_b   1.000
_cell.length_c   1.000
_cell.angle_alpha   90.00
_cell.angle_beta   90.00
_cell.angle_gamma   90.00
#
_symmetry.space_group_name_H-M   'P 1'
#
loop_
_entity.id
_entity.type
_entity.pdbx_description
1 polymer ?
#
loop_
_entity_poly.entity_id
_entity_poly.type
_entity_poly.pdbx_seq_one_letter_code
_entity_poly.pdbx_strand_id
1 'polypeptide(L)'
;MVPEKHVSGLASEPSFEEAIGRLERLVEQLESGELSLDEALCCFEEGIGLVRICHQRLQAAEGKVEVLLQTLNKGNLKVVGSLTEGAEE
;
A
#
# COMPACT_ATOMS: atom_id res chain seq x y z
N MET A 1 13.17 -5.87 11.99
CA MET A 1 11.82 -6.19 12.46
C MET A 1 11.09 -4.87 12.68
N VAL A 2 10.42 -4.34 11.64
CA VAL A 2 9.56 -3.16 11.82
C VAL A 2 8.22 -3.64 12.37
N PRO A 3 7.74 -3.08 13.50
CA PRO A 3 6.52 -3.55 14.12
C PRO A 3 5.29 -3.11 13.31
N GLU A 4 4.57 -4.08 12.76
CA GLU A 4 3.26 -3.89 12.13
C GLU A 4 2.24 -3.49 13.21
N LYS A 5 1.87 -2.20 13.26
CA LYS A 5 0.75 -1.76 14.07
C LYS A 5 -0.56 -2.17 13.40
N HIS A 6 -1.11 -3.27 13.89
CA HIS A 6 -2.55 -3.53 13.88
C HIS A 6 -3.28 -2.31 14.48
N VAL A 7 -4.17 -1.68 13.71
CA VAL A 7 -5.23 -0.83 14.24
C VAL A 7 -6.56 -1.47 13.88
N SER A 8 -7.23 -1.94 14.91
CA SER A 8 -8.57 -2.51 14.89
C SER A 8 -9.63 -1.40 14.98
N GLY A 9 -10.69 -1.49 14.17
CA GLY A 9 -12.00 -0.86 14.43
C GLY A 9 -12.49 0.12 13.37
N LEU A 10 -13.58 -0.27 12.67
CA LEU A 10 -14.28 0.37 11.54
C LEU A 10 -13.56 0.20 10.20
N ALA A 11 -14.09 -0.72 9.36
CA ALA A 11 -13.67 -1.06 7.98
C ALA A 11 -12.58 -0.15 7.40
N SER A 12 -11.33 -0.39 7.80
CA SER A 12 -10.19 0.34 7.26
C SER A 12 -9.92 -0.24 5.87
N GLU A 13 -9.83 0.63 4.87
CA GLU A 13 -9.43 0.21 3.53
C GLU A 13 -8.14 -0.62 3.61
N PRO A 14 -8.05 -1.74 2.86
CA PRO A 14 -6.91 -2.64 2.94
C PRO A 14 -5.62 -1.90 2.62
N SER A 15 -4.52 -2.37 3.22
CA SER A 15 -3.18 -1.93 2.82
C SER A 15 -2.90 -2.33 1.37
N PHE A 16 -1.87 -1.74 0.76
CA PHE A 16 -1.48 -2.09 -0.61
C PHE A 16 -1.13 -3.58 -0.73
N GLU A 17 -0.38 -4.13 0.23
CA GLU A 17 0.02 -5.53 0.26
C GLU A 17 -1.18 -6.47 0.44
N GLU A 18 -2.14 -6.11 1.29
CA GLU A 18 -3.38 -6.88 1.43
C GLU A 18 -4.22 -6.84 0.15
N ALA A 19 -4.36 -5.66 -0.47
CA ALA A 19 -5.15 -5.50 -1.67
C ALA A 19 -4.56 -6.28 -2.86
N ILE A 20 -3.24 -6.20 -3.06
CA ILE A 20 -2.56 -6.94 -4.13
C ILE A 20 -2.60 -8.45 -3.89
N GLY A 21 -2.35 -8.90 -2.65
CA GLY A 21 -2.41 -10.32 -2.32
C GLY A 21 -3.82 -10.91 -2.43
N ARG A 22 -4.86 -10.10 -2.22
CA ARG A 22 -6.24 -10.51 -2.51
C ARG A 22 -6.50 -10.59 -4.01
N LEU A 23 -6.02 -9.62 -4.78
CA LEU A 23 -6.18 -9.61 -6.24
C LEU A 23 -5.52 -10.83 -6.88
N GLU A 24 -4.32 -11.20 -6.45
CA GLU A 24 -3.63 -12.42 -6.91
C GLU A 24 -4.49 -13.67 -6.69
N ARG A 25 -5.06 -13.84 -5.49
CA ARG A 25 -5.95 -14.98 -5.20
C ARG A 25 -7.21 -15.00 -6.06
N LEU A 26 -7.79 -13.83 -6.37
CA LEU A 26 -8.95 -13.75 -7.26
C LEU A 26 -8.58 -14.16 -8.69
N VAL A 27 -7.39 -13.77 -9.17
CA VAL A 27 -6.88 -14.20 -10.47
C VAL A 27 -6.67 -15.72 -10.48
N GLU A 28 -6.03 -16.29 -9.45
CA GLU A 28 -5.85 -17.74 -9.33
C GLU A 28 -7.20 -18.49 -9.36
N GLN A 29 -8.23 -17.95 -8.69
CA GLN A 29 -9.58 -18.53 -8.71
C GLN A 29 -10.23 -18.44 -10.09
N LEU A 30 -10.11 -17.31 -10.79
CA LEU A 30 -10.62 -17.14 -12.16
C LEU A 30 -9.92 -18.07 -13.15
N GLU A 31 -8.61 -18.25 -13.00
CA GLU A 31 -7.79 -19.12 -13.86
C GLU A 31 -8.02 -20.61 -13.60
N SER A 32 -8.50 -20.99 -12.41
CA SER A 32 -8.83 -22.38 -12.09
C SER A 32 -9.93 -22.97 -13.00
N GLY A 33 -10.83 -22.10 -13.49
CA GLY A 33 -11.99 -22.52 -14.30
C GLY A 33 -13.07 -23.28 -13.54
N GLU A 34 -12.99 -23.37 -12.21
CA GLU A 34 -13.97 -24.09 -11.37
C GLU A 34 -15.15 -23.21 -10.91
N LEU A 35 -15.09 -21.90 -11.17
CA LEU A 35 -16.12 -20.95 -10.78
C LEU A 35 -17.34 -21.02 -11.69
N SER A 36 -18.53 -20.91 -11.10
CA SER A 36 -19.74 -20.59 -11.84
C SER A 36 -19.68 -19.17 -12.41
N LEU A 37 -20.55 -18.86 -13.38
CA LEU A 37 -20.62 -17.52 -13.98
C LEU A 37 -20.85 -16.42 -12.95
N ASP A 38 -21.73 -16.66 -11.98
CA ASP A 38 -22.06 -15.69 -10.92
C ASP A 38 -20.85 -15.43 -10.01
N GLU A 39 -20.15 -16.48 -9.61
CA GLU A 39 -18.93 -16.39 -8.81
C GLU A 39 -17.81 -15.68 -9.56
N ALA A 40 -17.64 -15.96 -10.86
CA ALA A 40 -16.66 -15.30 -11.70
C ALA A 40 -16.95 -13.79 -11.83
N LEU A 41 -18.22 -13.40 -11.97
CA LEU A 41 -18.62 -11.99 -11.98
C LEU A 41 -18.35 -11.31 -10.64
N CYS A 42 -18.65 -11.97 -9.52
CA CYS A 42 -18.36 -11.46 -8.18
C CYS A 42 -16.84 -11.26 -7.96
N CYS A 43 -16.03 -12.24 -8.36
CA CYS A 43 -14.57 -12.12 -8.31
C CYS A 43 -14.05 -10.96 -9.16
N PHE A 44 -14.65 -10.74 -10.34
CA PHE A 44 -14.28 -9.65 -11.22
C PHE A 44 -14.63 -8.27 -10.64
N GLU A 45 -15.84 -8.12 -10.07
CA GLU A 45 -16.26 -6.89 -9.39
C GLU A 45 -15.36 -6.56 -8.19
N GLU A 46 -15.03 -7.57 -7.37
CA GLU A 46 -14.10 -7.41 -6.26
C GLU A 46 -12.71 -7.00 -6.78
N GLY A 47 -12.22 -7.64 -7.84
CA GLY A 47 -10.95 -7.33 -8.48
C GLY A 47 -10.85 -5.87 -8.95
N ILE A 48 -11.90 -5.33 -9.55
CA ILE A 48 -11.97 -3.91 -9.95
C ILE A 48 -11.82 -2.99 -8.71
N GLY A 49 -12.50 -3.33 -7.62
CA GLY A 49 -12.39 -2.58 -6.36
C GLY A 49 -10.96 -2.55 -5.83
N LEU A 50 -10.30 -3.71 -5.80
CA LEU A 50 -8.93 -3.85 -5.32
C LEU A 50 -7.93 -3.09 -6.18
N VAL A 51 -8.05 -3.16 -7.52
CA VAL A 51 -7.20 -2.39 -8.45
C VAL A 51 -7.31 -0.89 -8.19
N ARG A 52 -8.53 -0.39 -7.95
CA ARG A 52 -8.75 1.01 -7.62
C ARG A 52 -8.06 1.41 -6.31
N ILE A 53 -8.14 0.57 -5.29
CA ILE A 53 -7.46 0.81 -4.00
C ILE A 53 -5.95 0.84 -4.21
N CYS A 54 -5.38 -0.13 -4.95
CA CYS A 54 -3.95 -0.17 -5.26
C CYS A 54 -3.49 1.12 -5.95
N HIS A 55 -4.23 1.58 -6.96
CA HIS A 55 -3.91 2.82 -7.68
C HIS A 55 -3.96 4.04 -6.77
N GLN A 56 -4.96 4.15 -5.90
CA GLN A 56 -5.06 5.27 -4.94
C GLN A 56 -3.89 5.29 -3.95
N ARG A 57 -3.47 4.11 -3.46
CA ARG A 57 -2.31 3.99 -2.57
C ARG A 57 -1.01 4.39 -3.27
N LEU A 58 -0.82 3.97 -4.52
CA LEU A 58 0.34 4.36 -5.33
C LEU A 58 0.37 5.87 -5.57
N GLN A 59 -0.74 6.48 -6.00
CA GLN A 59 -0.80 7.94 -6.18
C GLN A 59 -0.48 8.70 -4.89
N ALA A 60 -0.99 8.24 -3.75
CA ALA A 60 -0.68 8.86 -2.46
C ALA A 60 0.82 8.73 -2.10
N ALA A 61 1.47 7.61 -2.45
CA ALA A 61 2.90 7.43 -2.25
C ALA A 61 3.72 8.32 -3.19
N GLU A 62 3.36 8.38 -4.48
CA GLU A 62 4.00 9.23 -5.48
C GLU A 62 3.95 10.71 -5.07
N GLY A 63 2.79 11.20 -4.62
CA GLY A 63 2.64 12.57 -4.14
C GLY A 63 3.52 12.88 -2.93
N LYS A 64 3.67 11.92 -2.00
CA LYS A 64 4.60 12.07 -0.85
C LYS A 64 6.05 12.16 -1.32
N VAL A 65 6.45 11.31 -2.27
CA VAL A 65 7.80 11.35 -2.85
C VAL A 65 8.06 12.67 -3.54
N GLU A 66 7.12 13.18 -4.33
CA GLU A 66 7.24 14.47 -5.00
C GLU A 66 7.46 15.62 -4.01
N VAL A 67 6.66 15.68 -2.93
CA VAL A 67 6.81 16.70 -1.88
C VAL A 67 8.19 16.61 -1.21
N LEU A 68 8.68 15.40 -0.93
CA LEU A 68 10.00 15.19 -0.35
C LEU A 68 11.11 15.68 -1.30
N LEU A 69 11.03 15.34 -2.59
CA LEU A 69 11.99 15.80 -3.61
C LEU A 69 11.97 17.33 -3.77
N GLN A 70 10.79 17.96 -3.79
CA GLN A 70 10.68 19.41 -3.83
C GLN A 70 11.29 20.06 -2.58
N THR A 71 11.12 19.45 -1.41
CA THR A 71 11.67 19.94 -0.15
C THR A 71 13.20 19.82 -0.12
N LEU A 72 13.74 18.70 -0.64
CA LEU A 72 15.18 18.50 -0.82
C LEU A 72 15.77 19.56 -1.76
N ASN A 73 15.16 19.79 -2.92
CA ASN A 73 15.64 20.78 -3.89
C ASN A 73 15.53 22.22 -3.39
N LYS A 74 14.58 22.52 -2.49
CA LYS A 74 14.43 23.84 -1.86
C LYS A 74 15.37 24.05 -0.67
N GLY A 75 16.25 23.09 -0.34
CA GLY A 75 17.26 23.21 0.71
C GLY A 75 16.70 23.30 2.13
N ASN A 76 15.41 22.97 2.33
CA ASN A 76 14.68 23.24 3.58
C ASN A 76 14.60 22.03 4.52
N LEU A 77 15.48 21.04 4.33
CA LEU A 77 15.54 19.85 5.18
C LEU A 77 16.19 20.24 6.53
N LYS A 78 15.37 20.57 7.53
CA LYS A 78 15.80 20.34 8.92
C LYS A 78 15.87 18.83 9.09
N VAL A 79 17.04 18.27 8.79
CA VAL A 79 17.44 16.93 9.23
C VAL A 79 17.15 16.90 10.73
N VAL A 80 16.11 16.19 11.12
CA VAL A 80 15.88 15.87 12.53
C VAL A 80 17.03 14.96 12.90
N GLY A 81 18.02 15.55 13.56
CA GLY A 81 19.25 14.88 13.95
C GLY A 81 18.94 13.66 14.80
N SER A 82 19.38 12.51 14.30
CA SER A 82 19.77 11.37 15.12
C SER A 82 21.11 10.85 14.60
N LEU A 83 22.10 11.75 14.60
CA LEU A 83 23.49 11.38 14.81
C LEU A 83 23.86 12.09 16.11
N THR A 84 23.65 11.40 17.23
CA THR A 84 24.34 11.77 18.46
C THR A 84 25.81 11.44 18.24
N GLU A 85 26.57 12.46 17.86
CA GLU A 85 28.00 12.57 18.19
C GLU A 85 28.16 12.33 19.70
N GLY A 86 29.18 11.56 20.09
CA GLY A 86 29.64 11.47 21.47
C GLY A 86 29.82 10.04 21.99
N ALA A 87 30.96 9.44 21.66
CA ALA A 87 31.63 8.49 22.56
C ALA A 87 33.15 8.66 22.37
N GLU A 88 33.66 9.77 22.90
CA GLU A 88 35.02 9.83 23.41
C GLU A 88 34.96 9.28 24.84
N GLU A 89 35.62 8.14 25.07
CA GLU A 89 36.57 7.86 26.18
C GLU A 89 37.31 6.56 25.87
#